data_AF-A0A3R9I7G3-F1
#
_entry.id   AF-A0A3R9I7G3-F1
#
_cell.length_a   1.000
_cell.length_b   1.000
_cell.length_c   1.000
_cell.angle_alpha   90.00
_cell.angle_beta   90.00
_cell.angle_gamma   90.00
#
_symmetry.space_group_name_H-M   'P 1'
#
loop_
_entity.id
_entity.type
_entity.pdbx_description
1 polymer ?
#
loop_
_entity_poly.entity_id
_entity_poly.type
_entity_poly.pdbx_seq_one_letter_code
_entity_poly.pdbx_strand_id
1 'polypeptide(L)'
;MRKVNRASYESKKSSNVNYLFRQSWKKSERLEVGLNLSQVAFSLDFLEKKDESAYADLFIHYKNFWPNSGPTQEDVDLIYKRKPRAPYSIAKFADGSEEKVWCTFDEQQIDLNVTRETTRRFIQENLEQLADHGASIIRLDAFVYANKKIGTNCFFVEPDIWEMLHFPCQLLAPKGVKILPEIHEHYTIQQKIAEQDYYVYDFALPMLVFHALYSGNVNRLVHWMEICPRKQFTTLDTHDSIGVVDVKDLLTDVETEATREALYAQGANVKKIYSSEAYNNLDIYKKNCTYYSSLGNDDQAYLLARVLQCFAPGIPQIYYVGLLSGENDIELLESTKEGCNINRHYYDLEEIEREVQRPVVQSLFNLLKFRNTSAAFDGEFAVDMEDANTIHIS
;
A
#
# COMPACT_ATOMS: atom_id res chain seq x y z
N MET A 1 31.77 11.33 -48.11
CA MET A 1 32.03 10.22 -49.04
C MET A 1 32.61 9.04 -48.27
N ARG A 2 31.80 8.00 -48.03
CA ARG A 2 32.12 6.55 -48.08
C ARG A 2 30.96 5.79 -47.42
N LYS A 3 30.08 5.23 -48.27
CA LYS A 3 29.13 4.16 -47.97
C LYS A 3 29.86 2.82 -48.02
N VAL A 4 29.49 1.85 -47.17
CA VAL A 4 29.20 0.42 -47.46
C VAL A 4 28.42 -0.11 -46.22
N ASN A 5 27.10 -0.37 -46.29
CA ASN A 5 26.40 -1.66 -46.56
C ASN A 5 26.75 -2.79 -45.54
N ARG A 6 25.87 -3.70 -45.07
CA ARG A 6 24.42 -3.96 -45.07
C ARG A 6 24.27 -5.29 -44.28
N ALA A 7 23.12 -5.52 -43.62
CA ALA A 7 22.56 -6.83 -43.22
C ALA A 7 23.14 -7.59 -41.99
N SER A 8 22.32 -7.67 -40.93
CA SER A 8 21.70 -8.91 -40.41
C SER A 8 21.29 -8.69 -38.94
N TYR A 9 20.02 -8.41 -38.69
CA TYR A 9 19.44 -8.44 -37.34
C TYR A 9 18.08 -9.14 -37.44
N GLU A 10 18.15 -10.44 -37.73
CA GLU A 10 17.13 -11.41 -37.35
C GLU A 10 17.84 -12.51 -36.54
N SER A 11 17.15 -12.99 -35.52
CA SER A 11 17.56 -13.98 -34.50
C SER A 11 18.38 -13.44 -33.32
N LYS A 12 17.63 -13.03 -32.28
CA LYS A 12 17.87 -13.43 -30.88
C LYS A 12 16.62 -13.08 -30.06
N LYS A 13 15.57 -13.88 -30.25
CA LYS A 13 14.56 -14.17 -29.23
C LYS A 13 15.20 -15.15 -28.26
N SER A 14 15.60 -14.66 -27.08
CA SER A 14 15.71 -15.38 -25.80
C SER A 14 16.70 -14.64 -24.91
N SER A 15 16.46 -14.69 -23.60
CA SER A 15 17.28 -14.11 -22.51
C SER A 15 17.25 -12.59 -22.36
N ASN A 16 16.29 -12.11 -21.57
CA ASN A 16 16.48 -11.00 -20.62
C ASN A 16 15.45 -11.16 -19.48
N VAL A 17 15.56 -12.29 -18.76
CA VAL A 17 14.95 -12.50 -17.45
C VAL A 17 16.11 -12.44 -16.47
N ASN A 18 16.32 -11.27 -15.88
CA ASN A 18 17.10 -10.99 -14.66
C ASN A 18 17.30 -9.48 -14.57
N TYR A 19 16.32 -8.79 -14.03
CA TYR A 19 16.53 -7.47 -13.45
C TYR A 19 15.84 -7.47 -12.09
N LEU A 20 16.64 -7.69 -11.04
CA LEU A 20 16.64 -7.01 -9.74
C LEU A 20 17.58 -7.80 -8.82
N PHE A 21 18.31 -7.07 -7.96
CA PHE A 21 19.36 -7.53 -7.05
C PHE A 21 20.78 -7.68 -7.62
N ARG A 22 21.33 -6.55 -8.06
CA ARG A 22 22.72 -6.20 -7.75
C ARG A 22 22.75 -4.79 -7.18
N GLN A 23 22.90 -4.65 -5.87
CA GLN A 23 23.64 -3.55 -5.23
C GLN A 23 24.10 -3.99 -3.83
N SER A 24 25.30 -3.52 -3.47
CA SER A 24 26.01 -3.80 -2.23
C SER A 24 25.36 -3.03 -1.08
N TRP A 25 24.67 -3.71 -0.16
CA TRP A 25 24.05 -3.06 1.00
C TRP A 25 24.95 -3.18 2.24
N LYS A 26 25.57 -2.06 2.63
CA LYS A 26 26.09 -1.90 4.00
C LYS A 26 24.90 -1.67 4.93
N LYS A 27 24.87 -2.38 6.07
CA LYS A 27 23.91 -2.28 7.20
C LYS A 27 23.17 -0.94 7.22
N SER A 28 21.92 -0.91 6.73
CA SER A 28 20.94 0.12 7.07
C SER A 28 20.08 -0.38 8.22
N GLU A 29 19.80 0.50 9.16
CA GLU A 29 18.98 0.22 10.33
C GLU A 29 17.50 0.22 9.89
N ARG A 30 16.91 -0.97 9.85
CA ARG A 30 15.50 -1.28 9.54
C ARG A 30 15.13 -1.26 8.05
N LEU A 31 15.04 -2.44 7.45
CA LEU A 31 14.54 -2.68 6.10
C LEU A 31 13.09 -3.19 6.20
N GLU A 32 12.18 -2.53 5.48
CA GLU A 32 10.80 -2.98 5.25
C GLU A 32 10.70 -3.56 3.84
N VAL A 33 10.16 -4.76 3.71
CA VAL A 33 9.92 -5.39 2.41
C VAL A 33 8.45 -5.80 2.33
N GLY A 34 7.79 -5.38 1.25
CA GLY A 34 6.45 -5.85 0.92
C GLY A 34 6.51 -7.22 0.25
N LEU A 35 5.72 -8.16 0.74
CA LEU A 35 5.46 -9.42 0.05
C LEU A 35 4.48 -9.17 -1.10
N ASN A 36 4.98 -8.60 -2.19
CA ASN A 36 4.28 -8.68 -3.47
C ASN A 36 4.77 -9.97 -4.15
N LEU A 37 3.92 -10.99 -4.11
CA LEU A 37 4.22 -12.31 -4.65
C LEU A 37 4.21 -12.23 -6.17
N SER A 38 5.25 -11.65 -6.77
CA SER A 38 5.46 -11.73 -8.22
C SER A 38 5.89 -13.16 -8.54
N GLN A 39 4.87 -13.98 -8.79
CA GLN A 39 4.89 -15.43 -8.92
C GLN A 39 5.56 -15.96 -10.19
N VAL A 40 6.41 -15.18 -10.86
CA VAL A 40 6.74 -15.41 -12.29
C VAL A 40 7.24 -16.84 -12.55
N ALA A 41 8.16 -17.39 -11.76
CA ALA A 41 8.64 -18.75 -11.97
C ALA A 41 7.59 -19.84 -11.66
N PHE A 42 6.85 -19.69 -10.56
CA PHE A 42 5.84 -20.65 -10.09
C PHE A 42 4.60 -20.66 -11.00
N SER A 43 4.15 -19.48 -11.42
CA SER A 43 3.06 -19.30 -12.37
C SER A 43 3.44 -19.83 -13.74
N LEU A 44 4.69 -19.68 -14.19
CA LEU A 44 5.12 -20.27 -15.46
C LEU A 44 5.10 -21.81 -15.41
N ASP A 45 5.61 -22.42 -14.33
CA ASP A 45 5.55 -23.88 -14.15
C ASP A 45 4.09 -24.38 -14.09
N PHE A 46 3.22 -23.64 -13.39
CA PHE A 46 1.79 -23.94 -13.33
C PHE A 46 1.10 -23.81 -14.69
N LEU A 47 1.38 -22.76 -15.47
CA LEU A 47 0.81 -22.60 -16.81
C LEU A 47 1.35 -23.65 -17.80
N GLU A 48 2.58 -24.14 -17.60
CA GLU A 48 3.18 -25.18 -18.44
C GLU A 48 2.64 -26.58 -18.11
N LYS A 49 2.54 -26.93 -16.83
CA LYS A 49 2.28 -28.31 -16.38
C LYS A 49 0.88 -28.53 -15.78
N LYS A 50 0.13 -27.46 -15.52
CA LYS A 50 -1.23 -27.52 -14.97
C LYS A 50 -1.29 -28.37 -13.70
N ASP A 51 -2.07 -29.46 -13.71
CA ASP A 51 -2.30 -30.34 -12.57
C ASP A 51 -1.04 -31.17 -12.21
N GLU A 52 -0.06 -31.28 -13.13
CA GLU A 52 1.24 -31.91 -12.88
C GLU A 52 2.26 -30.96 -12.24
N SER A 53 1.94 -29.67 -12.10
CA SER A 53 2.80 -28.70 -11.44
C SER A 53 2.87 -28.97 -9.93
N ALA A 54 4.08 -28.88 -9.36
CA ALA A 54 4.27 -28.90 -7.91
C ALA A 54 3.60 -27.69 -7.21
N TYR A 55 3.22 -26.67 -7.98
CA TYR A 55 2.59 -25.44 -7.53
C TYR A 55 1.11 -25.35 -7.93
N ALA A 56 0.48 -26.43 -8.44
CA ALA A 56 -0.94 -26.41 -8.81
C ALA A 56 -1.83 -25.97 -7.63
N ASP A 57 -1.60 -26.56 -6.45
CA ASP A 57 -2.33 -26.22 -5.22
C ASP A 57 -1.97 -24.85 -4.63
N LEU A 58 -0.95 -24.18 -5.15
CA LEU A 58 -0.56 -22.83 -4.70
C LEU A 58 -1.65 -21.80 -5.02
N PHE A 59 -2.44 -22.02 -6.07
CA PHE A 59 -3.45 -21.08 -6.57
C PHE A 59 -4.88 -21.54 -6.24
N ILE A 60 -5.80 -20.58 -6.14
CA ILE A 60 -7.23 -20.90 -5.94
C ILE A 60 -7.89 -21.15 -7.30
N HIS A 61 -8.11 -22.41 -7.64
CA HIS A 61 -8.90 -22.79 -8.81
C HIS A 61 -10.40 -22.62 -8.54
N TYR A 62 -11.11 -21.87 -9.39
CA TYR A 62 -12.56 -21.66 -9.24
C TYR A 62 -13.34 -22.97 -9.26
N LYS A 63 -12.95 -23.91 -10.12
CA LYS A 63 -13.60 -25.24 -10.25
C LYS A 63 -13.53 -26.06 -8.94
N ASN A 64 -12.50 -25.83 -8.12
CA ASN A 64 -12.27 -26.56 -6.87
C ASN A 64 -12.80 -25.79 -5.66
N PHE A 65 -12.83 -24.46 -5.73
CA PHE A 65 -13.34 -23.61 -4.67
C PHE A 65 -14.87 -23.66 -4.58
N TRP A 66 -15.57 -23.69 -5.71
CA TRP A 66 -17.04 -23.70 -5.74
C TRP A 66 -17.60 -25.12 -5.94
N PRO A 67 -18.61 -25.55 -5.15
CA PRO A 67 -19.13 -26.92 -5.20
C PRO A 67 -19.94 -27.26 -6.48
N ASN A 68 -20.52 -26.27 -7.17
CA ASN A 68 -21.54 -26.47 -8.22
C ASN A 68 -21.17 -25.88 -9.60
N SER A 69 -20.06 -26.30 -10.21
CA SER A 69 -19.56 -25.78 -11.51
C SER A 69 -19.25 -24.27 -11.57
N GLY A 70 -19.44 -23.55 -10.46
CA GLY A 70 -19.17 -22.12 -10.31
C GLY A 70 -19.98 -21.48 -9.18
N PRO A 71 -19.72 -20.20 -8.86
CA PRO A 71 -20.52 -19.44 -7.90
C PRO A 71 -21.90 -19.09 -8.48
N THR A 72 -22.89 -18.95 -7.60
CA THR A 72 -24.16 -18.28 -7.95
C THR A 72 -23.97 -16.76 -8.01
N GLN A 73 -24.97 -16.03 -8.50
CA GLN A 73 -24.92 -14.57 -8.48
C GLN A 73 -24.90 -14.02 -7.03
N GLU A 74 -25.64 -14.66 -6.11
CA GLU A 74 -25.64 -14.31 -4.69
C GLU A 74 -24.24 -14.48 -4.06
N ASP A 75 -23.54 -15.57 -4.41
CA ASP A 75 -22.16 -15.77 -3.96
C ASP A 75 -21.22 -14.66 -4.45
N VAL A 76 -21.34 -14.27 -5.73
CA VAL A 76 -20.53 -13.20 -6.33
C VAL A 76 -20.84 -11.84 -5.73
N ASP A 77 -22.09 -11.60 -5.34
CA ASP A 77 -22.54 -10.34 -4.75
C ASP A 77 -22.15 -10.20 -3.29
N LEU A 78 -21.96 -11.31 -2.58
CA LEU A 78 -21.46 -11.31 -1.21
C LEU A 78 -19.97 -10.92 -1.13
N ILE A 79 -19.16 -11.30 -2.13
CA ILE A 79 -17.71 -11.04 -2.14
C ILE A 79 -17.42 -9.53 -2.12
N TYR A 80 -16.51 -9.12 -1.24
CA TYR A 80 -15.95 -7.78 -1.23
C TYR A 80 -15.05 -7.59 -2.46
N LYS A 81 -15.59 -6.95 -3.49
CA LYS A 81 -14.95 -6.82 -4.80
C LYS A 81 -14.13 -5.53 -4.90
N ARG A 82 -12.94 -5.64 -5.50
CA ARG A 82 -12.10 -4.50 -5.94
C ARG A 82 -12.26 -4.18 -7.43
N LYS A 83 -13.19 -4.86 -8.10
CA LYS A 83 -13.48 -4.75 -9.54
C LYS A 83 -15.00 -4.86 -9.76
N PRO A 84 -15.57 -4.31 -10.84
CA PRO A 84 -17.01 -4.40 -11.11
C PRO A 84 -17.51 -5.82 -11.53
N ARG A 85 -16.66 -6.85 -11.40
CA ARG A 85 -16.93 -8.23 -11.82
C ARG A 85 -16.42 -9.23 -10.79
N ALA A 86 -16.81 -10.50 -10.93
CA ALA A 86 -16.30 -11.59 -10.09
C ALA A 86 -14.75 -11.69 -10.17
N PRO A 87 -14.07 -12.00 -9.06
CA PRO A 87 -12.59 -11.94 -8.95
C PRO A 87 -11.91 -13.17 -9.55
N TYR A 88 -11.93 -13.29 -10.88
CA TYR A 88 -11.18 -14.33 -11.61
C TYR A 88 -10.37 -13.79 -12.78
N SER A 89 -9.33 -14.53 -13.13
CA SER A 89 -8.61 -14.45 -14.39
C SER A 89 -8.69 -15.79 -15.12
N ILE A 90 -8.52 -15.79 -16.44
CA ILE A 90 -8.47 -17.02 -17.25
C ILE A 90 -7.00 -17.42 -17.40
N ALA A 91 -6.59 -18.50 -16.73
CA ALA A 91 -5.31 -19.13 -16.94
C ALA A 91 -5.36 -19.97 -18.21
N LYS A 92 -4.44 -19.70 -19.15
CA LYS A 92 -4.29 -20.46 -20.40
C LYS A 92 -3.08 -21.38 -20.30
N PHE A 93 -3.32 -22.69 -20.36
CA PHE A 93 -2.27 -23.69 -20.16
C PHE A 93 -1.61 -24.08 -21.49
N ALA A 94 -0.41 -24.66 -21.40
CA ALA A 94 0.36 -25.11 -22.57
C ALA A 94 -0.33 -26.23 -23.36
N ASP A 95 -1.21 -27.00 -22.73
CA ASP A 95 -2.04 -28.03 -23.37
C ASP A 95 -3.23 -27.44 -24.17
N GLY A 96 -3.39 -26.11 -24.16
CA GLY A 96 -4.48 -25.39 -24.82
C GLY A 96 -5.77 -25.31 -24.01
N SER A 97 -5.82 -25.88 -22.80
CA SER A 97 -6.96 -25.74 -21.90
C SER A 97 -6.97 -24.38 -21.21
N GLU A 98 -8.16 -23.97 -20.75
CA GLU A 98 -8.36 -22.73 -20.02
C GLU A 98 -9.07 -23.01 -18.69
N GLU A 99 -8.64 -22.38 -17.60
CA GLU A 99 -9.33 -22.46 -16.31
C GLU A 99 -9.44 -21.09 -15.64
N LYS A 100 -10.50 -20.92 -14.85
CA LYS A 100 -10.66 -19.76 -13.98
C LYS A 100 -9.84 -19.94 -12.70
N VAL A 101 -8.99 -18.96 -12.43
CA VAL A 101 -8.21 -18.85 -11.19
C VAL A 101 -8.59 -17.56 -10.47
N TRP A 102 -8.54 -17.56 -9.13
CA TRP A 102 -8.91 -16.40 -8.34
C TRP A 102 -7.92 -15.25 -8.52
N CYS A 103 -8.47 -14.05 -8.66
CA CYS A 103 -7.73 -12.83 -8.92
C CYS A 103 -8.53 -11.65 -8.35
N THR A 104 -8.13 -11.19 -7.17
CA THR A 104 -8.78 -10.12 -6.41
C THR A 104 -8.48 -8.74 -7.00
N PHE A 105 -7.20 -8.51 -7.33
CA PHE A 105 -6.69 -7.26 -7.89
C PHE A 105 -6.42 -7.44 -9.38
N ASP A 106 -5.29 -7.00 -9.93
CA ASP A 106 -4.98 -7.07 -11.37
C ASP A 106 -5.01 -8.50 -11.93
N GLU A 107 -5.37 -8.68 -13.21
CA GLU A 107 -5.47 -10.00 -13.87
C GLU A 107 -4.17 -10.81 -13.87
N GLN A 108 -3.03 -10.15 -13.66
CA GLN A 108 -1.71 -10.77 -13.51
C GLN A 108 -1.40 -11.21 -12.08
N GLN A 109 -2.18 -10.76 -11.09
CA GLN A 109 -2.04 -11.11 -9.68
C GLN A 109 -3.02 -12.24 -9.34
N ILE A 110 -2.51 -13.48 -9.32
CA ILE A 110 -3.30 -14.66 -8.98
C ILE A 110 -3.24 -14.89 -7.47
N ASP A 111 -4.39 -15.09 -6.84
CA ASP A 111 -4.46 -15.27 -5.39
C ASP A 111 -3.94 -16.65 -4.96
N LEU A 112 -3.15 -16.62 -3.89
CA LEU A 112 -2.66 -17.84 -3.25
C LEU A 112 -3.75 -18.55 -2.45
N ASN A 113 -3.73 -19.87 -2.49
CA ASN A 113 -4.58 -20.71 -1.66
C ASN A 113 -3.91 -20.99 -0.30
N VAL A 114 -4.10 -20.09 0.65
CA VAL A 114 -3.47 -20.14 1.99
C VAL A 114 -3.92 -21.33 2.85
N THR A 115 -4.91 -22.11 2.41
CA THR A 115 -5.37 -23.33 3.09
C THR A 115 -4.51 -24.56 2.77
N ARG A 116 -3.57 -24.45 1.83
CA ARG A 116 -2.72 -25.56 1.37
C ARG A 116 -1.34 -25.51 2.02
N GLU A 117 -0.80 -26.69 2.31
CA GLU A 117 0.54 -26.84 2.91
C GLU A 117 1.65 -26.37 1.97
N THR A 118 1.47 -26.53 0.65
CA THR A 118 2.36 -25.99 -0.38
C THR A 118 2.48 -24.48 -0.28
N THR A 119 1.35 -23.79 -0.14
CA THR A 119 1.28 -22.34 0.06
C THR A 119 1.89 -21.91 1.38
N ARG A 120 1.61 -22.64 2.48
CA ARG A 120 2.19 -22.34 3.79
C ARG A 120 3.71 -22.40 3.77
N ARG A 121 4.28 -23.45 3.17
CA ARG A 121 5.72 -23.60 2.97
C ARG A 121 6.30 -22.47 2.11
N PHE A 122 5.63 -22.16 1.01
CA PHE A 122 6.04 -21.06 0.14
C PHE A 122 6.08 -19.73 0.90
N ILE A 123 5.06 -19.40 1.69
CA ILE A 123 5.04 -18.19 2.53
C ILE A 123 6.17 -18.22 3.55
N GLN A 124 6.38 -19.35 4.23
CA GLN A 124 7.48 -19.52 5.19
C GLN A 124 8.85 -19.24 4.56
N GLU A 125 9.16 -19.89 3.44
CA GLU A 125 10.46 -19.76 2.77
C GLU A 125 10.72 -18.31 2.36
N ASN A 126 9.71 -17.60 1.83
CA ASN A 126 9.85 -16.20 1.47
C ASN A 126 10.05 -15.30 2.70
N LEU A 127 9.30 -15.51 3.78
CA LEU A 127 9.42 -14.74 5.01
C LEU A 127 10.80 -14.92 5.66
N GLU A 128 11.26 -16.16 5.76
CA GLU A 128 12.59 -16.49 6.29
C GLU A 128 13.68 -15.89 5.42
N GLN A 129 13.55 -15.98 4.09
CA GLN A 129 14.48 -15.36 3.17
C GLN A 129 14.55 -13.84 3.37
N LEU A 130 13.41 -13.14 3.46
CA LEU A 130 13.40 -11.70 3.70
C LEU A 130 14.10 -11.34 5.03
N ALA A 131 13.81 -12.10 6.08
CA ALA A 131 14.45 -11.91 7.37
C ALA A 131 15.97 -12.17 7.31
N ASP A 132 16.41 -13.20 6.57
CA ASP A 132 17.84 -13.51 6.36
C ASP A 132 18.58 -12.44 5.55
N HIS A 133 17.85 -11.69 4.71
CA HIS A 133 18.38 -10.52 4.01
C HIS A 133 18.34 -9.23 4.85
N GLY A 134 17.97 -9.32 6.14
CA GLY A 134 18.04 -8.22 7.09
C GLY A 134 16.76 -7.38 7.22
N ALA A 135 15.61 -7.88 6.73
CA ALA A 135 14.33 -7.26 7.01
C ALA A 135 14.07 -7.26 8.53
N SER A 136 13.80 -6.09 9.10
CA SER A 136 13.40 -5.97 10.51
C SER A 136 11.88 -5.87 10.67
N ILE A 137 11.20 -5.47 9.58
CA ILE A 137 9.75 -5.37 9.48
C ILE A 137 9.37 -5.97 8.13
N ILE A 138 8.33 -6.79 8.10
CA ILE A 138 7.76 -7.31 6.85
C ILE A 138 6.31 -6.84 6.77
N ARG A 139 6.01 -6.13 5.69
CA ARG A 139 4.67 -5.64 5.38
C ARG A 139 3.87 -6.75 4.70
N LEU A 140 2.73 -7.11 5.27
CA LEU A 140 1.79 -8.06 4.66
C LEU A 140 0.81 -7.28 3.79
N ASP A 141 1.11 -7.24 2.49
CA ASP A 141 0.28 -6.58 1.48
C ASP A 141 -1.07 -7.29 1.34
N ALA A 142 -2.16 -6.52 1.34
CA ALA A 142 -3.50 -7.00 1.06
C ALA A 142 -3.92 -8.26 1.87
N PHE A 143 -3.39 -8.46 3.08
CA PHE A 143 -3.53 -9.72 3.80
C PHE A 143 -5.00 -10.02 4.18
N VAL A 144 -5.83 -8.99 4.30
CA VAL A 144 -7.26 -9.10 4.59
C VAL A 144 -8.05 -9.85 3.52
N TYR A 145 -7.50 -9.94 2.31
CA TYR A 145 -8.08 -10.72 1.21
C TYR A 145 -7.60 -12.17 1.21
N ALA A 146 -6.62 -12.57 2.04
CA ALA A 146 -5.94 -13.86 1.91
C ALA A 146 -6.89 -15.07 2.08
N ASN A 147 -7.76 -15.04 3.10
CA ASN A 147 -8.70 -16.13 3.38
C ASN A 147 -9.96 -16.00 2.53
N LYS A 148 -10.23 -17.02 1.69
CA LYS A 148 -11.47 -17.12 0.91
C LYS A 148 -12.35 -18.19 1.53
N LYS A 149 -13.62 -17.86 1.79
CA LYS A 149 -14.59 -18.77 2.42
C LYS A 149 -15.98 -18.55 1.84
N ILE A 150 -16.58 -19.64 1.36
CA ILE A 150 -17.96 -19.64 0.84
C ILE A 150 -18.92 -19.15 1.92
N GLY A 151 -19.90 -18.34 1.53
CA GLY A 151 -20.88 -17.75 2.45
C GLY A 151 -20.33 -16.57 3.27
N THR A 152 -19.15 -16.04 2.91
CA THR A 152 -18.58 -14.82 3.49
C THR A 152 -18.24 -13.82 2.39
N ASN A 153 -17.94 -12.59 2.76
CA ASN A 153 -17.44 -11.58 1.83
C ASN A 153 -15.97 -11.77 1.41
N CYS A 154 -15.28 -12.80 1.91
CA CYS A 154 -13.85 -13.07 1.63
C CYS A 154 -12.91 -11.89 1.98
N PHE A 155 -13.32 -11.06 2.94
CA PHE A 155 -12.54 -9.93 3.45
C PHE A 155 -12.51 -9.99 4.97
N PHE A 156 -11.31 -10.01 5.56
CA PHE A 156 -11.10 -10.11 7.00
C PHE A 156 -11.91 -11.27 7.63
N VAL A 157 -11.83 -12.46 7.04
CA VAL A 157 -12.66 -13.61 7.43
C VAL A 157 -12.25 -14.16 8.79
N GLU A 158 -13.04 -13.87 9.82
CA GLU A 158 -12.82 -14.40 11.18
C GLU A 158 -13.35 -15.84 11.35
N PRO A 159 -12.68 -16.69 12.15
CA PRO A 159 -11.42 -16.45 12.85
C PRO A 159 -10.17 -16.71 12.00
N ASP A 160 -10.33 -17.14 10.75
CA ASP A 160 -9.26 -17.65 9.88
C ASP A 160 -8.13 -16.62 9.61
N ILE A 161 -8.47 -15.33 9.61
CA ILE A 161 -7.53 -14.22 9.44
C ILE A 161 -6.50 -14.12 10.57
N TRP A 162 -6.84 -14.56 11.78
CA TRP A 162 -5.94 -14.49 12.93
C TRP A 162 -4.78 -15.48 12.80
N GLU A 163 -5.02 -16.66 12.24
CA GLU A 163 -3.94 -17.61 11.93
C GLU A 163 -2.98 -17.04 10.88
N MET A 164 -3.47 -16.28 9.90
CA MET A 164 -2.64 -15.60 8.90
C MET A 164 -1.73 -14.52 9.51
N LEU A 165 -2.08 -13.96 10.67
CA LEU A 165 -1.22 -13.03 11.42
C LEU A 165 -0.31 -13.76 12.41
N HIS A 166 -0.83 -14.77 13.11
CA HIS A 166 -0.10 -15.52 14.13
C HIS A 166 1.05 -16.31 13.52
N PHE A 167 0.81 -17.00 12.40
CA PHE A 167 1.79 -17.83 11.72
C PHE A 167 3.10 -17.08 11.38
N PRO A 168 3.09 -15.97 10.61
CA PRO A 168 4.31 -15.25 10.28
C PRO A 168 4.97 -14.63 11.50
N CYS A 169 4.19 -14.15 12.48
CA CYS A 169 4.74 -13.59 13.72
C CYS A 169 5.49 -14.64 14.55
N GLN A 170 4.92 -15.83 14.72
CA GLN A 170 5.57 -16.92 15.46
C GLN A 170 6.81 -17.43 14.73
N LEU A 171 6.71 -17.59 13.41
CA LEU A 171 7.82 -18.03 12.55
C LEU A 171 9.03 -17.08 12.69
N LEU A 172 8.79 -15.77 12.71
CA LEU A 172 9.83 -14.75 12.66
C LEU A 172 10.23 -14.19 14.03
N ALA A 173 9.51 -14.51 15.10
CA ALA A 173 9.83 -14.07 16.45
C ALA A 173 11.29 -14.37 16.87
N PRO A 174 11.89 -15.55 16.57
CA PRO A 174 13.30 -15.83 16.88
C PRO A 174 14.29 -14.91 16.15
N LYS A 175 13.89 -14.35 15.00
CA LYS A 175 14.70 -13.41 14.21
C LYS A 175 14.45 -11.94 14.60
N GLY A 176 13.52 -11.68 15.53
CA GLY A 176 13.17 -10.33 15.98
C GLY A 176 12.46 -9.48 14.94
N VAL A 177 11.99 -10.07 13.83
CA VAL A 177 11.32 -9.36 12.75
C VAL A 177 9.86 -9.11 13.13
N LYS A 178 9.37 -7.90 12.88
CA LYS A 178 7.98 -7.50 13.13
C LYS A 178 7.15 -7.65 11.87
N ILE A 179 5.85 -7.88 12.06
CA ILE A 179 4.87 -7.94 10.99
C ILE A 179 4.04 -6.67 11.00
N LEU A 180 3.80 -6.12 9.81
CA LEU A 180 3.01 -4.92 9.58
C LEU A 180 1.90 -5.21 8.54
N PRO A 181 0.70 -5.63 8.99
CA PRO A 181 -0.46 -5.80 8.12
C PRO A 181 -0.91 -4.49 7.46
N GLU A 182 -1.13 -4.49 6.14
CA GLU A 182 -1.76 -3.38 5.44
C GLU A 182 -3.27 -3.59 5.22
N ILE A 183 -4.06 -2.57 5.58
CA ILE A 183 -5.53 -2.57 5.50
C ILE A 183 -6.04 -1.17 5.22
N HIS A 184 -6.70 -1.00 4.09
CA HIS A 184 -7.58 0.14 3.83
C HIS A 184 -9.04 -0.25 4.02
N GLU A 185 -9.61 0.10 5.16
CA GLU A 185 -11.01 -0.13 5.53
C GLU A 185 -11.31 0.62 6.85
N HIS A 186 -12.56 0.61 7.28
CA HIS A 186 -13.00 1.19 8.55
C HIS A 186 -12.02 0.95 9.72
N TYR A 187 -11.62 2.06 10.38
CA TYR A 187 -10.52 2.15 11.36
C TYR A 187 -10.60 1.14 12.53
N THR A 188 -11.78 0.61 12.83
CA THR A 188 -11.98 -0.35 13.91
C THR A 188 -11.30 -1.70 13.63
N ILE A 189 -11.02 -2.06 12.37
CA ILE A 189 -10.26 -3.28 12.05
C ILE A 189 -8.81 -3.12 12.52
N GLN A 190 -8.21 -1.96 12.28
CA GLN A 190 -6.86 -1.62 12.71
C GLN A 190 -6.80 -1.56 14.24
N GLN A 191 -7.83 -1.04 14.91
CA GLN A 191 -7.95 -1.11 16.37
C GLN A 191 -7.99 -2.56 16.88
N LYS A 192 -8.85 -3.42 16.31
CA LYS A 192 -8.91 -4.85 16.68
C LYS A 192 -7.56 -5.57 16.55
N ILE A 193 -6.78 -5.24 15.53
CA ILE A 193 -5.46 -5.84 15.30
C ILE A 193 -4.44 -5.30 16.31
N ALA A 194 -4.47 -4.00 16.59
CA ALA A 194 -3.60 -3.40 17.60
C ALA A 194 -3.89 -3.91 19.02
N GLU A 195 -5.15 -4.23 19.34
CA GLU A 195 -5.55 -4.89 20.60
C GLU A 195 -4.90 -6.28 20.77
N GLN A 196 -4.55 -6.95 19.68
CA GLN A 196 -3.78 -8.21 19.67
C GLN A 196 -2.26 -7.97 19.69
N ASP A 197 -1.81 -6.75 20.00
CA ASP A 197 -0.40 -6.33 20.05
C ASP A 197 0.34 -6.44 18.70
N TYR A 198 -0.35 -6.22 17.58
CA TYR A 198 0.28 -6.07 16.26
C TYR A 198 0.48 -4.60 15.88
N TYR A 199 1.49 -4.34 15.04
CA TYR A 199 1.61 -3.02 14.42
C TYR A 199 0.54 -2.84 13.36
N VAL A 200 0.08 -1.60 13.17
CA VAL A 200 -0.85 -1.21 12.09
C VAL A 200 -0.38 0.08 11.42
N TYR A 201 -0.96 0.41 10.26
CA TYR A 201 -0.81 1.74 9.68
C TYR A 201 -1.87 2.69 10.23
N ASP A 202 -1.50 3.95 10.38
CA ASP A 202 -2.46 5.05 10.53
C ASP A 202 -2.80 5.63 9.16
N PHE A 203 -3.81 5.05 8.52
CA PHE A 203 -4.36 5.56 7.25
C PHE A 203 -5.49 6.58 7.43
N ALA A 204 -5.97 6.80 8.66
CA ALA A 204 -6.94 7.83 8.95
C ALA A 204 -6.27 9.22 9.01
N LEU A 205 -5.07 9.29 9.57
CA LEU A 205 -4.32 10.54 9.75
C LEU A 205 -4.19 11.41 8.48
N PRO A 206 -3.85 10.90 7.28
CA PRO A 206 -3.75 11.70 6.06
C PRO A 206 -4.97 12.59 5.80
N MET A 207 -6.17 11.99 5.84
CA MET A 207 -7.44 12.67 5.54
C MET A 207 -7.90 13.57 6.69
N LEU A 208 -7.61 13.20 7.94
CA LEU A 208 -7.91 14.04 9.10
C LEU A 208 -7.04 15.30 9.14
N VAL A 209 -5.76 15.19 8.75
CA VAL A 209 -4.87 16.35 8.60
C VAL A 209 -5.35 17.25 7.47
N PHE A 210 -5.77 16.70 6.33
CA PHE A 210 -6.40 17.51 5.28
C PHE A 210 -7.64 18.25 5.77
N HIS A 211 -8.52 17.54 6.47
CA HIS A 211 -9.73 18.14 7.04
C HIS A 211 -9.38 19.32 7.97
N ALA A 212 -8.43 19.13 8.88
CA ALA A 212 -7.99 20.16 9.80
C ALA A 212 -7.39 21.38 9.08
N LEU A 213 -6.52 21.16 8.08
CA LEU A 213 -5.87 22.23 7.34
C LEU A 213 -6.84 23.01 6.43
N TYR A 214 -7.81 22.35 5.79
CA TYR A 214 -8.75 23.02 4.89
C TYR A 214 -9.89 23.72 5.63
N SER A 215 -10.40 23.12 6.70
CA SER A 215 -11.53 23.68 7.44
C SER A 215 -11.11 24.61 8.58
N GLY A 216 -9.84 24.51 9.03
CA GLY A 216 -9.38 25.14 10.25
C GLY A 216 -9.97 24.51 11.52
N ASN A 217 -10.63 23.35 11.44
CA ASN A 217 -11.22 22.68 12.59
C ASN A 217 -10.41 21.43 12.99
N VAL A 218 -9.89 21.44 14.21
CA VAL A 218 -8.99 20.40 14.71
C VAL A 218 -9.69 19.29 15.49
N ASN A 219 -10.99 19.43 15.77
CA ASN A 219 -11.72 18.52 16.66
C ASN A 219 -11.64 17.03 16.22
N ARG A 220 -11.71 16.75 14.91
CA ARG A 220 -11.63 15.39 14.35
C ARG A 220 -10.24 14.80 14.50
N LEU A 221 -9.21 15.62 14.28
CA LEU A 221 -7.81 15.22 14.40
C LEU A 221 -7.44 14.95 15.87
N VAL A 222 -7.85 15.84 16.78
CA VAL A 222 -7.67 15.66 18.23
C VAL A 222 -8.35 14.38 18.68
N HIS A 223 -9.63 14.19 18.33
CA HIS A 223 -10.36 12.97 18.68
C HIS A 223 -9.66 11.70 18.19
N TRP A 224 -9.16 11.70 16.95
CA TRP A 224 -8.39 10.56 16.45
C TRP A 224 -7.11 10.33 17.25
N MET A 225 -6.33 11.37 17.55
CA MET A 225 -5.12 11.25 18.36
C MET A 225 -5.40 10.74 19.80
N GLU A 226 -6.61 10.93 20.33
CA GLU A 226 -7.03 10.32 21.60
C GLU A 226 -7.24 8.80 21.47
N ILE A 227 -7.90 8.34 20.39
CA ILE A 227 -8.38 6.95 20.26
C ILE A 227 -7.53 6.05 19.35
N CYS A 228 -6.57 6.62 18.62
CA CYS A 228 -5.76 5.87 17.66
C CYS A 228 -4.88 4.83 18.38
N PRO A 229 -4.62 3.68 17.73
CA PRO A 229 -3.65 2.72 18.24
C PRO A 229 -2.30 3.37 18.55
N ARG A 230 -1.69 3.09 19.70
CA ARG A 230 -0.34 3.59 20.01
C ARG A 230 0.76 2.87 19.23
N LYS A 231 0.50 1.60 18.87
CA LYS A 231 1.42 0.74 18.11
C LYS A 231 1.17 0.84 16.62
N GLN A 232 1.43 2.02 16.04
CA GLN A 232 1.15 2.28 14.63
C GLN A 232 2.29 2.96 13.88
N PHE A 233 2.26 2.83 12.55
CA PHE A 233 3.09 3.59 11.63
C PHE A 233 2.26 4.70 11.00
N THR A 234 2.59 5.95 11.31
CA THR A 234 1.85 7.10 10.79
C THR A 234 2.36 7.46 9.39
N THR A 235 1.44 7.69 8.46
CA THR A 235 1.74 8.11 7.09
C THR A 235 0.94 9.37 6.73
N LEU A 236 1.42 10.13 5.74
CA LEU A 236 0.60 11.15 5.06
C LEU A 236 0.43 10.76 3.59
N ASP A 237 1.56 10.43 2.97
CA ASP A 237 1.69 9.84 1.64
C ASP A 237 2.28 8.43 1.73
N THR A 238 1.91 7.61 0.74
CA THR A 238 2.51 6.30 0.50
C THR A 238 2.74 6.13 -1.00
N HIS A 239 3.13 4.93 -1.42
CA HIS A 239 3.18 4.58 -2.84
C HIS A 239 1.79 4.46 -3.49
N ASP A 240 0.74 4.36 -2.68
CA ASP A 240 -0.65 4.28 -3.11
C ASP A 240 -1.35 5.63 -3.01
N SER A 241 -2.52 5.69 -3.62
CA SER A 241 -3.46 6.82 -3.51
C SER A 241 -3.94 7.01 -2.06
N ILE A 242 -4.36 8.24 -1.74
CA ILE A 242 -4.96 8.58 -0.44
C ILE A 242 -6.33 7.91 -0.31
N GLY A 243 -6.53 7.11 0.75
CA GLY A 243 -7.78 6.38 1.02
C GLY A 243 -8.83 7.23 1.72
N VAL A 244 -10.00 7.40 1.10
CA VAL A 244 -11.15 8.12 1.70
C VAL A 244 -11.95 7.21 2.64
N VAL A 245 -11.92 5.90 2.41
CA VAL A 245 -12.65 4.91 3.22
C VAL A 245 -12.15 4.87 4.67
N ASP A 246 -10.86 5.18 4.90
CA ASP A 246 -10.18 5.05 6.19
C ASP A 246 -10.70 6.03 7.25
N VAL A 247 -11.43 7.08 6.85
CA VAL A 247 -12.03 8.08 7.75
C VAL A 247 -13.54 7.96 7.89
N LYS A 248 -14.14 6.86 7.41
CA LYS A 248 -15.56 6.61 7.64
C LYS A 248 -15.85 6.60 9.14
N ASP A 249 -16.89 7.35 9.53
CA ASP A 249 -17.33 7.58 10.91
C ASP A 249 -16.36 8.37 11.82
N LEU A 250 -15.13 8.67 11.37
CA LEU A 250 -14.24 9.67 11.96
C LEU A 250 -14.58 11.08 11.44
N LEU A 251 -14.89 11.17 10.15
CA LEU A 251 -15.49 12.33 9.50
C LEU A 251 -16.95 12.02 9.16
N THR A 252 -17.82 13.02 9.25
CA THR A 252 -19.17 12.94 8.67
C THR A 252 -19.08 12.87 7.15
N ASP A 253 -20.13 12.37 6.48
CA ASP A 253 -20.16 12.33 5.02
C ASP A 253 -20.02 13.74 4.39
N VAL A 254 -20.55 14.77 5.07
CA VAL A 254 -20.43 16.18 4.64
C VAL A 254 -18.99 16.68 4.77
N GLU A 255 -18.33 16.43 5.90
CA GLU A 255 -16.92 16.81 6.12
C GLU A 255 -15.99 16.06 5.16
N THR A 256 -16.27 14.77 4.92
CA THR A 256 -15.52 13.92 3.99
C THR A 256 -15.62 14.47 2.57
N GLU A 257 -16.83 14.76 2.10
CA GLU A 257 -17.05 15.29 0.76
C GLU A 257 -16.45 16.70 0.60
N ALA A 258 -16.59 17.56 1.60
CA ALA A 258 -15.98 18.90 1.59
C ALA A 258 -14.45 18.82 1.51
N THR A 259 -13.84 17.93 2.31
CA THR A 259 -12.38 17.69 2.29
C THR A 259 -11.93 17.16 0.93
N ARG A 260 -12.72 16.27 0.33
CA ARG A 260 -12.45 15.69 -1.00
C ARG A 260 -12.53 16.74 -2.11
N GLU A 261 -13.54 17.61 -2.11
CA GLU A 261 -13.64 18.68 -3.10
C GLU A 261 -12.58 19.75 -2.90
N ALA A 262 -12.19 20.06 -1.64
CA ALA A 262 -11.05 20.94 -1.36
C ALA A 262 -9.73 20.38 -1.91
N LEU A 263 -9.49 19.07 -1.75
CA LEU A 263 -8.33 18.39 -2.34
C LEU A 263 -8.32 18.53 -3.87
N TYR A 264 -9.47 18.42 -4.54
CA TYR A 264 -9.56 18.66 -5.99
C TYR A 264 -9.31 20.11 -6.38
N ALA A 265 -9.76 21.06 -5.56
CA ALA A 265 -9.55 22.49 -5.82
C ALA A 265 -8.08 22.89 -5.66
N GLN A 266 -7.40 22.35 -4.65
CA GLN A 266 -6.01 22.69 -4.31
C GLN A 266 -4.98 21.89 -5.11
N GLY A 267 -5.28 20.63 -5.44
CA GLY A 267 -4.47 19.80 -6.33
C GLY A 267 -4.60 20.23 -7.79
N ALA A 268 -4.29 21.50 -8.10
CA ALA A 268 -4.62 22.27 -9.31
C ALA A 268 -4.35 21.58 -10.68
N ASN A 269 -3.64 20.44 -10.69
CA ASN A 269 -3.33 19.63 -11.87
C ASN A 269 -3.98 18.24 -11.89
N VAL A 270 -4.80 17.86 -10.89
CA VAL A 270 -5.44 16.54 -10.80
C VAL A 270 -6.85 16.60 -11.37
N LYS A 271 -7.00 16.14 -12.61
CA LYS A 271 -8.32 15.93 -13.21
C LYS A 271 -9.01 14.74 -12.54
N LYS A 272 -10.33 14.83 -12.29
CA LYS A 272 -11.13 13.70 -11.75
C LYS A 272 -10.94 12.41 -12.56
N ILE A 273 -10.64 12.51 -13.85
CA ILE A 273 -10.35 11.37 -14.73
C ILE A 273 -9.14 10.53 -14.29
N TYR A 274 -8.14 11.11 -13.62
CA TYR A 274 -6.93 10.42 -13.16
C TYR A 274 -7.19 9.45 -12.00
N SER A 275 -8.37 9.53 -11.38
CA SER A 275 -8.83 8.59 -10.36
C SER A 275 -9.99 7.71 -10.87
N SER A 276 -10.01 7.43 -12.18
CA SER A 276 -11.04 6.60 -12.81
C SER A 276 -10.44 5.34 -13.45
N GLU A 277 -11.31 4.42 -13.85
CA GLU A 277 -10.94 3.18 -14.57
C GLU A 277 -10.12 3.47 -15.83
N ALA A 278 -10.29 4.63 -16.48
CA ALA A 278 -9.50 5.03 -17.65
C ALA A 278 -7.99 5.18 -17.37
N TYR A 279 -7.59 5.23 -16.10
CA TYR A 279 -6.20 5.30 -15.63
C TYR A 279 -5.87 4.12 -14.71
N ASN A 280 -6.49 2.96 -14.95
CA ASN A 280 -6.31 1.72 -14.19
C ASN A 280 -6.53 1.88 -12.67
N ASN A 281 -7.25 2.92 -12.24
CA ASN A 281 -7.65 3.07 -10.86
C ASN A 281 -8.96 2.31 -10.63
N LEU A 282 -8.84 1.14 -10.03
CA LEU A 282 -9.97 0.26 -9.72
C LEU A 282 -10.69 0.64 -8.42
N ASP A 283 -10.10 1.52 -7.60
CA ASP A 283 -10.65 1.95 -6.31
C ASP A 283 -11.17 3.38 -6.39
N ILE A 284 -12.50 3.50 -6.50
CA ILE A 284 -13.21 4.79 -6.55
C ILE A 284 -13.07 5.62 -5.27
N TYR A 285 -12.61 5.00 -4.17
CA TYR A 285 -12.41 5.64 -2.86
C TYR A 285 -10.98 6.15 -2.66
N LYS A 286 -10.11 6.02 -3.67
CA LYS A 286 -8.70 6.38 -3.61
C LYS A 286 -8.42 7.61 -4.49
N LYS A 287 -7.65 8.57 -3.97
CA LYS A 287 -7.29 9.83 -4.68
C LYS A 287 -5.82 9.87 -5.07
N ASN A 288 -5.57 10.01 -6.37
CA ASN A 288 -4.24 10.08 -6.96
C ASN A 288 -3.74 11.54 -6.96
N CYS A 289 -2.85 11.87 -6.03
CA CYS A 289 -2.17 13.16 -5.94
C CYS A 289 -0.95 12.98 -5.02
N THR A 290 0.10 13.79 -5.18
CA THR A 290 1.10 13.93 -4.11
C THR A 290 0.50 14.67 -2.92
N TYR A 291 0.98 14.39 -1.71
CA TYR A 291 0.46 15.07 -0.52
C TYR A 291 0.79 16.57 -0.54
N TYR A 292 1.98 16.93 -1.04
CA TYR A 292 2.41 18.33 -1.20
C TYR A 292 1.51 19.10 -2.18
N SER A 293 1.22 18.53 -3.35
CA SER A 293 0.31 19.16 -4.31
C SER A 293 -1.14 19.18 -3.86
N SER A 294 -1.56 18.22 -3.02
CA SER A 294 -2.89 18.27 -2.41
C SER A 294 -3.05 19.52 -1.54
N LEU A 295 -1.98 20.01 -0.90
CA LEU A 295 -1.96 21.25 -0.13
C LEU A 295 -1.66 22.50 -0.98
N GLY A 296 -1.82 22.42 -2.31
CA GLY A 296 -1.61 23.56 -3.21
C GLY A 296 -0.13 23.94 -3.40
N ASN A 297 0.79 23.00 -3.18
CA ASN A 297 2.24 23.26 -3.16
C ASN A 297 2.64 24.35 -2.14
N ASP A 298 1.88 24.47 -1.03
CA ASP A 298 2.17 25.43 0.04
C ASP A 298 3.17 24.85 1.05
N ASP A 299 4.35 25.44 1.12
CA ASP A 299 5.44 25.02 2.01
C ASP A 299 5.05 25.04 3.50
N GLN A 300 4.29 26.04 3.94
CA GLN A 300 3.90 26.19 5.34
C GLN A 300 2.84 25.17 5.72
N ALA A 301 1.82 24.99 4.86
CA ALA A 301 0.79 23.97 5.07
C ALA A 301 1.41 22.56 5.10
N TYR A 302 2.35 22.29 4.19
CA TYR A 302 3.04 21.00 4.13
C TYR A 302 3.91 20.72 5.35
N LEU A 303 4.69 21.71 5.80
CA LEU A 303 5.48 21.57 7.01
C LEU A 303 4.59 21.38 8.23
N LEU A 304 3.47 22.11 8.34
CA LEU A 304 2.52 21.92 9.43
C LEU A 304 1.92 20.51 9.42
N ALA A 305 1.56 19.98 8.25
CA ALA A 305 1.08 18.60 8.11
C ALA A 305 2.13 17.59 8.62
N ARG A 306 3.41 17.78 8.28
CA ARG A 306 4.51 16.92 8.74
C ARG A 306 4.81 17.07 10.23
N VAL A 307 4.64 18.27 10.79
CA VAL A 307 4.71 18.48 12.26
C VAL A 307 3.61 17.68 12.94
N LEU A 308 2.35 17.80 12.47
CA LEU A 308 1.22 17.02 13.00
C LEU A 308 1.49 15.51 12.92
N GLN A 309 2.06 15.02 11.80
CA GLN A 309 2.45 13.61 11.66
C GLN A 309 3.54 13.21 12.65
N CYS A 310 4.60 14.01 12.83
CA CYS A 310 5.71 13.67 13.72
C CYS A 310 5.31 13.65 15.20
N PHE A 311 4.34 14.48 15.58
CA PHE A 311 3.80 14.55 16.93
C PHE A 311 2.64 13.58 17.17
N ALA A 312 2.02 13.05 16.11
CA ALA A 312 1.01 12.00 16.24
C ALA A 312 1.62 10.74 16.90
N PRO A 313 0.84 10.00 17.72
CA PRO A 313 1.29 8.75 18.32
C PRO A 313 1.67 7.72 17.26
N GLY A 314 2.87 7.15 17.38
CA GLY A 314 3.36 6.11 16.48
C GLY A 314 4.72 6.42 15.86
N ILE A 315 5.07 5.62 14.85
CA ILE A 315 6.34 5.69 14.12
C ILE A 315 6.10 6.39 12.77
N PRO A 316 6.65 7.61 12.55
CA PRO A 316 6.44 8.32 11.30
C PRO A 316 7.20 7.67 10.14
N GLN A 317 6.46 7.31 9.09
CA GLN A 317 7.02 6.95 7.79
C GLN A 317 6.85 8.11 6.82
N ILE A 318 7.95 8.48 6.16
CA ILE A 318 7.99 9.56 5.18
C ILE A 318 8.25 8.95 3.82
N TYR A 319 7.26 9.03 2.93
CA TYR A 319 7.41 8.55 1.56
C TYR A 319 8.35 9.45 0.76
N TYR A 320 9.15 8.87 -0.15
CA TYR A 320 10.28 9.58 -0.76
C TYR A 320 9.87 10.80 -1.60
N VAL A 321 8.72 10.75 -2.32
CA VAL A 321 8.19 11.91 -3.05
C VAL A 321 7.88 13.03 -2.07
N GLY A 322 7.24 12.71 -0.94
CA GLY A 322 6.98 13.66 0.11
C GLY A 322 8.22 14.18 0.83
N LEU A 323 9.22 13.33 1.03
CA LEU A 323 10.50 13.73 1.63
C LEU A 323 11.15 14.87 0.85
N LEU A 324 10.98 14.88 -0.47
CA LEU A 324 11.47 15.92 -1.38
C LEU A 324 10.41 17.00 -1.70
N SER A 325 9.28 17.03 -0.99
CA SER A 325 8.16 17.95 -1.28
C SER A 325 7.79 17.94 -2.77
N GLY A 326 7.67 16.74 -3.33
CA GLY A 326 7.46 16.50 -4.76
C GLY A 326 6.06 16.86 -5.23
N GLU A 327 5.98 17.47 -6.40
CA GLU A 327 4.73 17.81 -7.07
C GLU A 327 4.18 16.62 -7.89
N ASN A 328 2.94 16.75 -8.34
CA ASN A 328 2.29 15.77 -9.24
C ASN A 328 3.08 15.53 -10.53
N ASP A 329 3.46 14.28 -10.78
CA ASP A 329 4.08 13.84 -12.03
C ASP A 329 3.02 13.50 -13.09
N ILE A 330 2.51 14.54 -13.74
CA ILE A 330 1.50 14.38 -14.80
C ILE A 330 2.08 13.70 -16.04
N GLU A 331 3.35 13.94 -16.36
CA GLU A 331 3.99 13.36 -17.55
C GLU A 331 4.08 11.84 -17.43
N LEU A 332 4.56 11.33 -16.29
CA LEU A 332 4.64 9.90 -16.04
C LEU A 332 3.25 9.28 -16.03
N LEU A 333 2.28 9.88 -15.32
CA LEU A 333 0.90 9.40 -15.30
C LEU A 333 0.31 9.29 -16.72
N GLU A 334 0.51 10.31 -17.56
CA GLU A 334 -0.05 10.33 -18.92
C GLU A 334 0.64 9.32 -19.84
N SER A 335 1.94 9.10 -19.66
CA SER A 335 2.71 8.14 -20.46
C SER A 335 2.40 6.68 -20.10
N THR A 336 2.15 6.37 -18.82
CA THR A 336 1.90 5.00 -18.36
C THR A 336 0.42 4.66 -18.29
N LYS A 337 -0.45 5.66 -18.20
CA LYS A 337 -1.89 5.50 -17.92
C LYS A 337 -2.19 4.77 -16.60
N GLU A 338 -1.26 4.89 -15.64
CA GLU A 338 -1.39 4.37 -14.28
C GLU A 338 -1.59 5.52 -13.31
N GLY A 339 -2.77 5.61 -12.69
CA GLY A 339 -3.14 6.76 -11.86
C GLY A 339 -2.20 7.01 -10.66
N CYS A 340 -1.69 5.94 -10.03
CA CYS A 340 -0.78 6.09 -8.88
C CYS A 340 0.58 6.68 -9.28
N ASN A 341 0.96 6.64 -10.56
CA ASN A 341 2.26 7.15 -11.00
C ASN A 341 2.41 8.66 -10.86
N ILE A 342 1.31 9.39 -10.66
CA ILE A 342 1.35 10.82 -10.30
C ILE A 342 2.18 11.09 -9.03
N ASN A 343 2.29 10.09 -8.14
CA ASN A 343 3.03 10.14 -6.88
C ASN A 343 4.16 9.07 -6.86
N ARG A 344 4.75 8.77 -8.02
CA ARG A 344 5.87 7.81 -8.14
C ARG A 344 6.99 8.33 -9.06
N HIS A 345 7.29 9.63 -8.97
CA HIS A 345 8.29 10.27 -9.79
C HIS A 345 9.68 9.60 -9.65
N TYR A 346 10.36 9.40 -10.78
CA TYR A 346 11.69 8.81 -10.80
C TYR A 346 12.77 9.89 -10.69
N TYR A 347 13.15 10.22 -9.46
CA TYR A 347 14.21 11.20 -9.21
C TYR A 347 15.59 10.67 -9.64
N ASP A 348 16.29 11.43 -10.48
CA ASP A 348 17.70 11.19 -10.75
C ASP A 348 18.61 11.88 -9.71
N LEU A 349 19.90 11.54 -9.71
CA LEU A 349 20.84 12.09 -8.72
C LEU A 349 21.01 13.61 -8.82
N GLU A 350 20.99 14.17 -10.03
CA GLU A 350 21.15 15.60 -10.24
C GLU A 350 19.92 16.36 -9.75
N GLU A 351 18.73 15.77 -9.90
CA GLU A 351 17.49 16.28 -9.35
C GLU A 351 17.48 16.23 -7.84
N ILE A 352 17.84 15.09 -7.23
CA ILE A 352 17.95 14.98 -5.77
C ILE A 352 18.90 16.06 -5.23
N GLU A 353 20.07 16.25 -5.85
CA GLU A 353 21.05 17.27 -5.43
C GLU A 353 20.46 18.70 -5.42
N ARG A 354 19.53 19.00 -6.33
CA ARG A 354 18.80 20.28 -6.36
C ARG A 354 17.68 20.32 -5.33
N GLU A 355 16.81 19.30 -5.31
CA GLU A 355 15.61 19.27 -4.48
C GLU A 355 15.93 19.32 -2.99
N VAL A 356 17.01 18.65 -2.56
CA VAL A 356 17.43 18.70 -1.16
C VAL A 356 17.85 20.10 -0.72
N GLN A 357 18.18 21.03 -1.63
CA GLN A 357 18.52 22.42 -1.27
C GLN A 357 17.30 23.30 -1.03
N ARG A 358 16.08 22.85 -1.40
CA ARG A 358 14.86 23.64 -1.21
C ARG A 358 14.64 23.94 0.29
N PRO A 359 14.26 25.18 0.66
CA PRO A 359 14.04 25.55 2.06
C PRO A 359 13.02 24.67 2.82
N VAL A 360 11.95 24.25 2.14
CA VAL A 360 10.94 23.35 2.71
C VAL A 360 11.51 21.97 3.03
N VAL A 361 12.33 21.40 2.14
CA VAL A 361 12.98 20.09 2.33
C VAL A 361 14.00 20.15 3.46
N GLN A 362 14.80 21.23 3.53
CA GLN A 362 15.73 21.45 4.64
C GLN A 362 15.01 21.58 5.98
N SER A 363 13.87 22.27 6.01
CA SER A 363 13.04 22.40 7.21
C SER A 363 12.45 21.06 7.63
N LEU A 364 11.99 20.25 6.68
CA LEU A 364 11.53 18.89 6.93
C LEU A 364 12.66 18.02 7.50
N PHE A 365 13.88 18.07 6.95
CA PHE A 365 15.02 17.35 7.52
C PHE A 365 15.33 17.76 8.96
N ASN A 366 15.21 19.05 9.30
CA ASN A 366 15.40 19.51 10.67
C ASN A 366 14.32 18.99 11.61
N LEU A 367 13.05 18.99 11.17
CA LEU A 367 11.95 18.36 11.90
C LEU A 367 12.20 16.86 12.15
N LEU A 368 12.61 16.12 11.12
CA LEU A 368 12.87 14.68 11.23
C LEU A 368 14.08 14.38 12.14
N LYS A 369 15.15 15.20 12.08
CA LYS A 369 16.27 15.12 13.02
C LYS A 369 15.80 15.36 14.45
N PHE A 370 14.96 16.38 14.68
CA PHE A 370 14.39 16.66 15.99
C PHE A 370 13.54 15.48 16.49
N ARG A 371 12.64 14.95 15.65
CA ARG A 371 11.80 13.78 15.95
C ARG A 371 12.59 12.54 16.33
N ASN A 372 13.77 12.35 15.73
CA ASN A 372 14.64 11.20 15.98
C ASN A 372 15.58 11.36 17.19
N THR A 373 15.77 12.58 17.70
CA THR A 373 16.79 12.86 18.74
C THR A 373 16.21 13.38 20.06
N SER A 374 14.99 13.92 20.05
CA SER A 374 14.34 14.38 21.27
C SER A 374 13.76 13.20 22.05
N ALA A 375 14.17 13.07 23.32
CA ALA A 375 13.66 12.05 24.24
C ALA A 375 12.18 12.26 24.62
N ALA A 376 11.60 13.43 24.35
CA ALA A 376 10.18 13.68 24.62
C ALA A 376 9.26 12.72 23.85
N PHE A 377 9.67 12.29 22.65
CA PHE A 377 8.89 11.35 21.84
C PHE A 377 8.92 9.90 22.35
N ASP A 378 9.73 9.60 23.36
CA ASP A 378 9.72 8.32 24.10
C ASP A 378 8.93 8.42 25.42
N GLY A 379 8.31 9.58 25.69
CA GLY A 379 7.57 9.87 26.93
C GLY A 379 6.08 9.55 26.86
N GLU A 380 5.31 10.22 27.73
CA GLU A 380 3.85 10.20 27.71
C GLU A 380 3.32 11.16 26.65
N PHE A 381 2.17 10.83 26.06
CA PHE A 381 1.50 11.66 25.05
C PHE A 381 0.15 12.12 25.60
N ALA A 382 -0.11 13.42 25.54
CA ALA A 382 -1.44 14.00 25.70
C ALA A 382 -1.74 14.97 24.57
N VAL A 383 -3.03 15.08 24.23
CA VAL A 383 -3.53 15.99 23.21
C VAL A 383 -4.82 16.61 23.73
N ASP A 384 -4.94 17.92 23.57
CA ASP A 384 -6.12 18.68 23.92
C ASP A 384 -6.41 19.74 22.84
N MET A 385 -7.66 20.15 22.76
CA MET A 385 -8.09 21.27 21.92
C MET A 385 -8.21 22.53 22.78
N GLU A 386 -7.40 23.55 22.50
CA GLU A 386 -7.51 24.84 23.19
C GLU A 386 -8.71 25.64 22.65
N ASP A 387 -8.87 25.65 21.32
CA ASP A 387 -10.00 26.20 20.59
C ASP A 387 -10.18 25.48 19.25
N ALA A 388 -11.12 25.94 18.41
CA ALA A 388 -11.48 25.25 17.18
C ALA A 388 -10.31 25.03 16.21
N ASN A 389 -9.26 25.86 16.25
CA ASN A 389 -8.14 25.83 15.32
C ASN A 389 -6.76 25.63 15.99
N THR A 390 -6.72 25.39 17.30
CA THR A 390 -5.48 25.27 18.08
C THR A 390 -5.42 23.94 18.82
N ILE A 391 -4.35 23.17 18.58
CA ILE A 391 -4.06 21.90 19.24
C ILE A 391 -2.91 22.10 20.22
N HIS A 392 -3.08 21.61 21.44
CA HIS A 392 -2.02 21.46 22.42
C HIS A 392 -1.58 19.99 22.46
N ILE A 393 -0.28 19.71 22.25
CA ILE A 393 0.32 18.37 22.34
C ILE A 393 1.46 18.44 23.34
N SER A 394 1.47 17.53 24.33
CA SER A 394 2.50 17.47 25.38
C SER A 394 3.02 16.07 25.61
#